data_AF-L7UA48-F1
#
_entry.id   AF-L7UA48-F1
#
_cell.length_a   1.000
_cell.length_b   1.000
_cell.length_c   1.000
_cell.angle_alpha   90.00
_cell.angle_beta   90.00
_cell.angle_gamma   90.00
#
_symmetry.space_group_name_H-M   'P 1'
#
loop_
_entity.id
_entity.type
_entity.pdbx_description
1 polymer ?
#
loop_
_entity_poly.entity_id
_entity_poly.type
_entity_poly.pdbx_seq_one_letter_code
_entity_poly.pdbx_strand_id
1 'polypeptide(L)'
;MKRLDRGFVAAVLLLAGCSVPSPDSVMDERQLYLFIEYPDTYKVGCIQVMGPSGQGTAVVLETISDLESMTPPLTLTLMRRPDWRGGVKLLITAHEQTCAGNVVAKGEAEYRGASRFPARDVSLAIHDADGDGYMADSPGLEFRGTDCNDNAAARSPGLPEVCDKLDNNCNGVVNEGLTTLYLDRDGDGEGTQQEAEAAVVCGRAASRPGYVTNSLDCEDGDPTVGNAGIEICDAIDNDCDGAVDEGLSCGGTLKEVTDYHLKNPSGGSVWRTVVSAPSGYPVWIAGEGGRLMVRKARGMKFENFSYGVEAGTTQPLGRILPEGSLPDGSPPATGKYCSDGNVDWNTAWVDSEGWVYLGGSNGQLAIHDGQECRYQKTMPQRQGVVGLVGFETGPTTTLNLVTADGALYYWRDWEWTAGKDAIQSTNGRVSSVSFTGLIAASAEAGDLLMSTTRREGGGQTGVVRYHKFQSVWVQQSLGPEAIQGAMNAVGGSSEGPACAVGDSGGVWTRVSEDLWRRVPPPLGVTADFSGVVKSPRDDFYIVDKSPEGQLRRLTKHNTWATHPRLPEAAAPLYGISMTGAGEFWIVGRGRVFHYPEP
;
A
#
# COMPACT_ATOMS: atom_id res chain seq x y z
N MET A 1 74.88 64.76 -15.62
CA MET A 1 75.76 65.75 -16.28
C MET A 1 77.15 65.16 -16.45
N LYS A 2 77.70 65.29 -17.67
CA LYS A 2 79.12 65.15 -18.09
C LYS A 2 79.78 63.77 -17.91
N ARG A 3 79.97 62.97 -18.97
CA ARG A 3 80.90 63.04 -20.13
C ARG A 3 82.40 62.95 -19.78
N LEU A 4 83.02 61.98 -20.47
CA LEU A 4 84.37 61.87 -21.02
C LEU A 4 85.52 61.25 -20.19
N ASP A 5 85.84 60.02 -20.58
CA ASP A 5 87.02 59.63 -21.40
C ASP A 5 88.46 59.97 -20.96
N ARG A 6 89.16 58.86 -20.63
CA ARG A 6 90.33 58.26 -21.29
C ARG A 6 91.71 58.95 -21.31
N GLY A 7 92.70 58.14 -20.93
CA GLY A 7 94.08 58.10 -21.43
C GLY A 7 95.11 57.99 -20.30
N PHE A 8 96.19 57.19 -20.32
CA PHE A 8 96.79 56.30 -21.32
C PHE A 8 97.96 55.54 -20.61
N VAL A 9 98.10 54.24 -20.89
CA VAL A 9 99.33 53.41 -21.06
C VAL A 9 100.47 53.36 -20.02
N ALA A 10 100.80 52.14 -19.55
CA ALA A 10 102.10 51.43 -19.69
C ALA A 10 102.10 50.19 -18.75
N ALA A 11 101.89 48.98 -19.26
CA ALA A 11 102.92 48.00 -19.67
C ALA A 11 103.49 47.15 -18.51
N VAL A 12 103.48 45.82 -18.72
CA VAL A 12 104.55 44.84 -18.45
C VAL A 12 104.12 43.55 -17.69
N LEU A 13 104.41 42.44 -18.36
CA LEU A 13 104.67 41.04 -17.93
C LEU A 13 103.55 40.00 -17.74
N LEU A 14 103.82 38.86 -18.39
CA LEU A 14 103.04 37.64 -18.51
C LEU A 14 102.78 36.91 -17.18
N LEU A 15 101.55 36.46 -17.01
CA LEU A 15 101.23 35.21 -16.30
C LEU A 15 100.33 34.36 -17.21
N ALA A 16 100.62 33.07 -17.24
CA ALA A 16 99.97 32.05 -18.05
C ALA A 16 98.44 32.15 -17.99
N GLY A 17 97.81 32.12 -19.15
CA GLY A 17 96.35 32.12 -19.27
C GLY A 17 95.76 30.83 -18.69
N CYS A 18 95.26 30.91 -17.45
CA CYS A 18 94.02 30.21 -17.16
C CYS A 18 92.94 30.95 -17.94
N SER A 19 92.46 30.36 -19.04
CA SER A 19 91.20 30.81 -19.64
C SER A 19 90.13 30.65 -18.57
N VAL A 20 89.69 31.76 -17.99
CA VAL A 20 88.46 31.76 -17.18
C VAL A 20 87.38 31.30 -18.16
N PRO A 21 86.71 30.16 -17.92
CA PRO A 21 85.67 29.69 -18.81
C PRO A 21 84.62 30.80 -18.92
N SER A 22 84.09 31.05 -20.11
CA SER A 22 82.99 32.01 -20.25
C SER A 22 81.86 31.62 -19.30
N PRO A 23 81.08 32.57 -18.74
CA PRO A 23 79.93 32.25 -17.90
C PRO A 23 79.04 31.16 -18.50
N ASP A 24 78.85 31.19 -19.82
CA ASP A 24 78.08 30.18 -20.56
C ASP A 24 78.68 28.77 -20.47
N SER A 25 80.00 28.62 -20.53
CA SER A 25 80.69 27.32 -20.39
C SER A 25 80.70 26.77 -18.96
N VAL A 26 80.59 27.61 -17.93
CA VAL A 26 80.43 27.17 -16.53
C VAL A 26 78.99 26.78 -16.22
N MET A 27 78.02 27.44 -16.87
CA MET A 27 76.59 27.13 -16.74
C MET A 27 76.27 25.76 -17.36
N ASP A 28 76.82 25.44 -18.53
CA ASP A 28 76.55 24.19 -19.25
C ASP A 28 77.11 22.94 -18.51
N GLU A 29 78.19 23.10 -17.72
CA GLU A 29 78.79 21.99 -16.95
C GLU A 29 78.03 21.62 -15.66
N ARG A 30 77.05 22.44 -15.23
CA ARG A 30 76.32 22.28 -13.95
C ARG A 30 74.81 22.08 -14.08
N GLN A 31 74.28 22.06 -15.29
CA GLN A 31 72.87 21.81 -15.55
C GLN A 31 72.51 20.33 -15.39
N LEU A 32 71.39 20.09 -14.74
CA LEU A 32 70.74 18.80 -14.62
C LEU A 32 69.46 18.87 -15.45
N TYR A 33 69.46 18.17 -16.58
CA TYR A 33 68.29 18.03 -17.44
C TYR A 33 67.45 16.85 -16.95
N LEU A 34 66.19 17.11 -16.63
CA LEU A 34 65.24 16.13 -16.11
C LEU A 34 63.96 16.19 -16.96
N PHE A 35 63.55 15.04 -17.49
CA PHE A 35 62.28 14.83 -18.15
C PHE A 35 61.40 13.97 -17.25
N ILE A 36 60.20 14.46 -16.91
CA ILE A 36 59.25 13.74 -16.06
C ILE A 36 58.04 13.36 -16.91
N GLU A 37 57.90 12.07 -17.19
CA GLU A 37 56.74 11.48 -17.85
C GLU A 37 55.65 11.16 -16.82
N TYR A 38 54.42 11.56 -17.11
CA TYR A 38 53.22 11.26 -16.31
C TYR A 38 52.00 11.21 -17.25
N PRO A 39 50.88 10.58 -16.84
CA PRO A 39 49.69 10.49 -17.68
C PRO A 39 49.06 11.85 -17.98
N ASP A 40 48.54 12.04 -19.20
CA ASP A 40 47.83 13.26 -19.61
C ASP A 40 46.53 13.52 -18.81
N THR A 41 46.02 12.51 -18.10
CA THR A 41 44.85 12.63 -17.23
C THR A 41 45.17 13.32 -15.90
N TYR A 42 46.41 13.24 -15.42
CA TYR A 42 46.86 13.86 -14.17
C TYR A 42 47.06 15.38 -14.34
N LYS A 43 45.96 16.12 -14.28
CA LYS A 43 45.90 17.57 -14.47
C LYS A 43 45.69 18.35 -13.19
N VAL A 44 45.13 17.69 -12.17
CA VAL A 44 44.85 18.27 -10.84
C VAL A 44 45.72 17.54 -9.82
N GLY A 45 46.71 18.23 -9.26
CA GLY A 45 47.69 17.62 -8.37
C GLY A 45 48.97 18.43 -8.25
N CYS A 46 50.02 17.82 -7.72
CA CYS A 46 51.32 18.46 -7.57
C CYS A 46 52.50 17.51 -7.75
N ILE A 47 53.49 17.94 -8.53
CA ILE A 47 54.80 17.28 -8.63
C ILE A 47 55.85 18.11 -7.89
N GLN A 48 56.56 17.49 -6.94
CA GLN A 48 57.69 18.09 -6.24
C GLN A 48 59.00 17.42 -6.65
N VAL A 49 60.02 18.23 -6.93
CA VAL A 49 61.39 17.73 -7.14
C VAL A 49 62.23 18.13 -5.95
N MET A 50 62.75 17.14 -5.23
CA MET A 50 63.57 17.30 -4.06
C MET A 50 65.01 16.89 -4.35
N GLY A 51 65.97 17.61 -3.79
CA GLY A 51 67.39 17.27 -3.90
C GLY A 51 68.11 17.32 -2.56
N PRO A 52 69.40 16.97 -2.54
CA PRO A 52 70.16 16.91 -1.29
C PRO A 52 70.34 18.29 -0.67
N SER A 53 70.36 18.35 0.66
CA SER A 53 70.86 19.50 1.43
C SER A 53 72.27 19.23 1.93
N GLY A 54 73.09 20.27 2.09
CA GLY A 54 74.36 20.19 2.83
C GLY A 54 74.23 19.70 4.28
N GLN A 55 73.00 19.57 4.82
CA GLN A 55 72.67 19.06 6.16
C GLN A 55 72.06 17.63 6.15
N GLY A 56 71.93 16.98 4.99
CA GLY A 56 71.46 15.58 4.88
C GLY A 56 69.95 15.36 4.73
N THR A 57 69.12 16.39 4.91
CA THR A 57 67.66 16.35 4.61
C THR A 57 67.38 16.75 3.16
N ALA A 58 66.44 16.09 2.49
CA ALA A 58 66.04 16.51 1.15
C ALA A 58 65.30 17.85 1.19
N VAL A 59 65.59 18.76 0.27
CA VAL A 59 64.96 20.09 0.17
C VAL A 59 64.23 20.17 -1.16
N VAL A 60 63.01 20.74 -1.14
CA VAL A 60 62.22 21.01 -2.34
C VAL A 60 62.97 22.03 -3.20
N LEU A 61 63.26 21.65 -4.43
CA LEU A 61 63.93 22.47 -5.43
C LEU A 61 62.92 23.12 -6.36
N GLU A 62 61.91 22.34 -6.77
CA GLU A 62 60.82 22.79 -7.63
C GLU A 62 59.49 22.24 -7.15
N THR A 63 58.44 23.00 -7.39
CA THR A 63 57.06 22.62 -7.13
C THR A 63 56.23 22.99 -8.34
N ILE A 64 55.58 21.99 -8.92
CA ILE A 64 54.75 22.13 -10.11
C ILE A 64 53.33 21.78 -9.71
N SER A 65 52.44 22.77 -9.70
CA SER A 65 51.03 22.62 -9.30
C SER A 65 50.02 23.06 -10.35
N ASP A 66 50.47 23.65 -11.46
CA ASP A 66 49.63 24.08 -12.58
C ASP A 66 49.71 23.06 -13.73
N LEU A 67 49.41 21.79 -13.43
CA LEU A 67 49.59 20.68 -14.36
C LEU A 67 48.57 20.72 -15.51
N GLU A 68 47.42 21.35 -15.32
CA GLU A 68 46.38 21.54 -16.35
C GLU A 68 46.88 22.31 -17.57
N SER A 69 47.81 23.26 -17.37
CA SER A 69 48.39 24.07 -18.45
C SER A 69 49.62 23.42 -19.11
N MET A 70 50.01 22.23 -18.65
CA MET A 70 51.26 21.56 -19.03
C MET A 70 50.98 20.30 -19.86
N THR A 71 51.95 19.91 -20.68
CA THR A 71 51.92 18.68 -21.46
C THR A 71 53.12 17.81 -21.09
N PRO A 72 52.92 16.55 -20.66
CA PRO A 72 54.02 15.63 -20.42
C PRO A 72 54.82 15.33 -21.72
N PRO A 73 56.13 15.07 -21.63
CA PRO A 73 56.95 15.15 -20.41
C PRO A 73 57.23 16.58 -19.95
N LEU A 74 57.25 16.78 -18.62
CA LEU A 74 57.75 18.01 -18.02
C LEU A 74 59.27 18.08 -18.19
N THR A 75 59.73 19.18 -18.80
CA THR A 75 61.16 19.44 -18.99
C THR A 75 61.66 20.45 -17.96
N LEU A 76 62.52 19.99 -17.04
CA LEU A 76 63.12 20.83 -16.01
C LEU A 76 64.63 20.93 -16.22
N THR A 77 65.16 22.14 -16.09
CA THR A 77 66.61 22.40 -16.05
C THR A 77 66.97 22.92 -14.67
N LEU A 78 67.59 22.06 -13.87
CA LEU A 78 68.00 22.40 -12.51
C LEU A 78 69.50 22.73 -12.48
N MET A 79 69.90 23.66 -11.62
CA MET A 79 71.31 23.99 -11.44
C MET A 79 71.88 23.22 -10.24
N ARG A 80 72.96 22.47 -10.47
CA ARG A 80 73.71 21.82 -9.38
C ARG A 80 74.21 22.87 -8.39
N ARG A 81 73.81 22.76 -7.13
CA ARG A 81 74.27 23.68 -6.08
C ARG A 81 75.73 23.41 -5.69
N PRO A 82 76.52 24.44 -5.34
CA PRO A 82 77.94 24.29 -5.02
C PRO A 82 78.23 23.41 -3.79
N ASP A 83 77.28 23.30 -2.86
CA ASP A 83 77.37 22.52 -1.62
C ASP A 83 77.10 21.02 -1.82
N TRP A 84 76.64 20.60 -3.00
CA TRP A 84 76.38 19.20 -3.32
C TRP A 84 77.66 18.46 -3.68
N ARG A 85 78.17 17.65 -2.75
CA ARG A 85 79.36 16.80 -2.94
C ARG A 85 78.96 15.44 -3.54
N GLY A 86 79.76 14.92 -4.48
CA GLY A 86 79.53 13.61 -5.08
C GLY A 86 78.44 13.60 -6.17
N GLY A 87 77.76 12.47 -6.34
CA GLY A 87 76.62 12.35 -7.24
C GLY A 87 75.38 13.04 -6.68
N VAL A 88 74.51 13.55 -7.56
CA VAL A 88 73.24 14.18 -7.17
C VAL A 88 72.12 13.17 -7.33
N LYS A 89 71.39 12.90 -6.26
CA LYS A 89 70.16 12.10 -6.30
C LYS A 89 68.97 13.03 -6.13
N LEU A 90 68.09 13.08 -7.12
CA LEU A 90 66.83 13.78 -7.06
C LEU A 90 65.71 12.78 -6.74
N LEU A 91 64.77 13.24 -5.92
CA LEU A 91 63.55 12.54 -5.58
C LEU A 91 62.38 13.33 -6.16
N ILE A 92 61.55 12.67 -6.97
CA ILE A 92 60.36 13.25 -7.58
C ILE A 92 59.15 12.60 -6.91
N THR A 93 58.20 13.38 -6.38
CA THR A 93 56.95 12.89 -5.81
C THR A 93 55.76 13.55 -6.49
N ALA A 94 54.72 12.79 -6.81
CA ALA A 94 53.42 13.29 -7.22
C ALA A 94 52.42 13.17 -6.06
N HIS A 95 51.50 14.14 -5.95
CA HIS A 95 50.55 14.26 -4.85
C HIS A 95 49.11 14.51 -5.33
N GLU A 96 48.12 13.93 -4.64
CA GLU A 96 46.69 14.22 -4.84
C GLU A 96 46.35 15.66 -4.54
N GLN A 97 45.56 16.31 -5.41
CA GLN A 97 45.02 17.67 -5.29
C GLN A 97 46.08 18.79 -5.12
N THR A 98 46.85 18.77 -4.04
CA THR A 98 47.88 19.74 -3.68
C THR A 98 49.15 19.04 -3.20
N CYS A 99 50.27 19.75 -3.10
CA CYS A 99 51.52 19.18 -2.58
C CYS A 99 51.48 18.76 -1.09
N ALA A 100 50.40 19.11 -0.39
CA ALA A 100 50.14 18.63 0.97
C ALA A 100 49.30 17.34 1.00
N GLY A 101 48.76 16.91 -0.14
CA GLY A 101 48.00 15.68 -0.30
C GLY A 101 48.88 14.44 -0.32
N ASN A 102 48.23 13.28 -0.43
CA ASN A 102 48.89 11.99 -0.37
C ASN A 102 49.87 11.82 -1.53
N VAL A 103 51.03 11.24 -1.24
CA VAL A 103 51.99 10.86 -2.30
C VAL A 103 51.42 9.67 -3.07
N VAL A 104 51.23 9.84 -4.37
CA VAL A 104 50.61 8.83 -5.27
C VAL A 104 51.57 8.24 -6.30
N ALA A 105 52.72 8.87 -6.51
CA ALA A 105 53.80 8.26 -7.27
C ALA A 105 55.14 8.84 -6.83
N LYS A 106 56.20 8.04 -7.04
CA LYS A 106 57.57 8.41 -6.70
C LYS A 106 58.53 7.98 -7.79
N GLY A 107 59.48 8.85 -8.13
CA GLY A 107 60.56 8.58 -9.06
C GLY A 107 61.90 9.10 -8.54
N GLU A 108 63.00 8.56 -9.05
CA GLU A 108 64.34 8.98 -8.65
C GLU A 108 65.23 9.18 -9.88
N ALA A 109 66.03 10.26 -9.88
CA ALA A 109 67.03 10.51 -10.90
C ALA A 109 68.42 10.64 -10.27
N GLU A 110 69.37 9.82 -10.70
CA GLU A 110 70.74 9.85 -10.19
C GLU A 110 71.74 10.33 -11.25
N TYR A 111 72.49 11.36 -10.89
CA TYR A 111 73.52 11.99 -11.71
C TYR A 111 74.90 11.71 -11.10
N ARG A 112 75.75 10.99 -11.84
CA ARG A 112 77.08 10.59 -11.40
C ARG A 112 78.14 11.39 -12.16
N GLY A 113 79.12 11.96 -11.45
CA GLY A 113 80.22 12.72 -12.04
C GLY A 113 80.35 14.17 -11.52
N ALA A 114 81.41 14.85 -11.97
CA ALA A 114 81.75 16.20 -11.52
C ALA A 114 81.32 17.31 -12.50
N SER A 115 81.22 17.01 -13.80
CA SER A 115 80.81 17.96 -14.86
C SER A 115 80.11 17.23 -16.01
N ARG A 116 79.18 17.93 -16.68
CA ARG A 116 78.40 17.49 -17.85
C ARG A 116 77.53 16.25 -17.59
N PHE A 117 76.28 16.49 -17.22
CA PHE A 117 75.33 15.45 -16.85
C PHE A 117 74.45 15.03 -18.03
N PRO A 118 74.26 13.71 -18.28
CA PRO A 118 73.26 13.27 -19.25
C PRO A 118 71.86 13.60 -18.74
N ALA A 119 70.94 13.89 -19.65
CA ALA A 119 69.54 14.01 -19.30
C ALA A 119 69.02 12.72 -18.65
N ARG A 120 68.07 12.87 -17.73
CA ARG A 120 67.39 11.75 -17.06
C ARG A 120 65.91 11.81 -17.31
N ASP A 121 65.36 10.66 -17.63
CA ASP A 121 63.92 10.44 -17.78
C ASP A 121 63.41 9.72 -16.54
N VAL A 122 62.32 10.23 -15.97
CA VAL A 122 61.63 9.65 -14.81
C VAL A 122 60.17 9.48 -15.21
N SER A 123 59.64 8.28 -15.11
CA SER A 123 58.22 8.01 -15.35
C SER A 123 57.50 7.81 -14.01
N LEU A 124 56.42 8.55 -13.80
CA LEU A 124 55.56 8.45 -12.62
C LEU A 124 54.33 7.62 -12.99
N ALA A 125 54.16 6.48 -12.32
CA ALA A 125 53.01 5.60 -12.51
C ALA A 125 51.80 6.11 -11.69
N ILE A 126 51.13 7.12 -12.21
CA ILE A 126 49.92 7.71 -11.62
C ILE A 126 48.69 7.05 -12.25
N HIS A 127 47.67 6.76 -11.45
CA HIS A 127 46.41 6.17 -11.88
C HIS A 127 45.30 7.12 -11.46
N ASP A 128 44.89 7.97 -12.40
CA ASP A 128 43.86 9.00 -12.29
C ASP A 128 43.08 8.96 -13.61
N ALA A 129 42.11 8.05 -13.74
CA ALA A 129 41.52 7.75 -15.04
C ALA A 129 40.44 8.76 -15.48
N ASP A 130 39.80 9.46 -14.54
CA ASP A 130 38.80 10.49 -14.83
C ASP A 130 39.33 11.94 -14.73
N GLY A 131 40.54 12.13 -14.22
CA GLY A 131 41.26 13.41 -14.21
C GLY A 131 40.81 14.39 -13.13
N ASP A 132 40.16 13.91 -12.07
CA ASP A 132 39.66 14.76 -10.98
C ASP A 132 40.72 15.11 -9.92
N GLY A 133 41.89 14.48 -10.01
CA GLY A 133 43.04 14.71 -9.14
C GLY A 133 43.05 13.89 -7.86
N TYR A 134 42.13 12.94 -7.72
CA TYR A 134 42.18 11.83 -6.78
C TYR A 134 42.59 10.54 -7.51
N MET A 135 43.24 9.63 -6.80
CA MET A 135 43.73 8.39 -7.38
C MET A 135 43.07 7.18 -6.72
N ALA A 136 42.90 6.11 -7.48
CA ALA A 136 42.27 4.88 -7.00
C ALA A 136 42.84 4.38 -5.65
N ASP A 137 41.97 4.15 -4.65
CA ASP A 137 42.30 3.35 -3.45
C ASP A 137 42.26 1.85 -3.78
N SER A 138 43.19 1.40 -4.63
CA SER A 138 43.27 0.00 -5.05
C SER A 138 44.32 -0.79 -4.24
N PRO A 139 43.92 -1.91 -3.58
CA PRO A 139 44.88 -2.78 -2.90
C PRO A 139 45.79 -3.46 -3.93
N GLY A 140 47.07 -3.08 -3.95
CA GLY A 140 48.07 -3.61 -4.87
C GLY A 140 48.99 -2.55 -5.46
N LEU A 141 48.62 -1.27 -5.36
CA LEU A 141 49.48 -0.15 -5.72
C LEU A 141 50.47 0.17 -4.59
N GLU A 142 51.69 0.57 -4.94
CA GLU A 142 52.74 0.99 -3.98
C GLU A 142 52.30 2.24 -3.20
N PHE A 143 51.54 3.12 -3.87
CA PHE A 143 50.93 4.30 -3.30
C PHE A 143 49.43 4.22 -3.52
N ARG A 144 48.65 4.40 -2.45
CA ARG A 144 47.19 4.40 -2.49
C ARG A 144 46.70 5.83 -2.55
N GLY A 145 45.76 6.11 -3.45
CA GLY A 145 45.01 7.36 -3.41
C GLY A 145 43.76 7.24 -2.55
N THR A 146 42.88 8.22 -2.68
CA THR A 146 41.66 8.38 -1.89
C THR A 146 40.38 8.29 -2.70
N ASP A 147 40.48 8.05 -4.00
CA ASP A 147 39.32 7.89 -4.87
C ASP A 147 38.66 6.51 -4.71
N CYS A 148 37.36 6.53 -4.38
CA CYS A 148 36.55 5.32 -4.30
C CYS A 148 36.01 4.86 -5.67
N ASN A 149 36.10 5.68 -6.72
CA ASN A 149 35.82 5.30 -8.10
C ASN A 149 36.57 6.16 -9.13
N ASP A 150 37.79 5.73 -9.45
CA ASP A 150 38.75 6.33 -10.42
C ASP A 150 38.25 6.54 -11.86
N ASN A 151 37.02 6.10 -12.18
CA ASN A 151 36.40 6.31 -13.49
C ASN A 151 35.22 7.29 -13.45
N ALA A 152 34.97 7.96 -12.32
CA ALA A 152 33.85 8.88 -12.16
C ALA A 152 34.18 10.07 -11.24
N ALA A 153 34.55 11.20 -11.86
CA ALA A 153 34.91 12.47 -11.19
C ALA A 153 33.81 13.07 -10.28
N ALA A 154 32.60 12.51 -10.31
CA ALA A 154 31.51 12.86 -9.40
C ALA A 154 31.48 11.97 -8.13
N ARG A 155 32.54 11.19 -7.90
CA ARG A 155 32.64 10.22 -6.81
C ARG A 155 34.03 10.24 -6.18
N SER A 156 34.35 11.35 -5.52
CA SER A 156 35.66 11.57 -4.92
C SER A 156 35.58 12.35 -3.60
N PRO A 157 36.63 12.31 -2.76
CA PRO A 157 36.58 12.82 -1.40
C PRO A 157 36.03 14.24 -1.25
N GLY A 158 35.03 14.39 -0.38
CA GLY A 158 34.48 15.69 0.01
C GLY A 158 33.47 16.31 -0.96
N LEU A 159 33.07 15.60 -2.02
CA LEU A 159 31.94 16.01 -2.84
C LEU A 159 30.61 15.97 -2.05
N PRO A 160 29.57 16.71 -2.46
CA PRO A 160 28.23 16.52 -1.90
C PRO A 160 27.60 15.20 -2.37
N GLU A 161 26.90 14.51 -1.47
CA GLU A 161 26.09 13.34 -1.82
C GLU A 161 24.95 13.70 -2.78
N VAL A 162 24.68 12.79 -3.72
CA VAL A 162 23.60 12.90 -4.71
C VAL A 162 22.72 11.66 -4.61
N CYS A 163 21.42 11.77 -4.92
CA CYS A 163 20.44 10.67 -4.78
C CYS A 163 20.61 9.53 -5.80
N ASP A 164 21.77 8.88 -5.84
CA ASP A 164 22.11 7.86 -6.83
C ASP A 164 22.40 6.48 -6.22
N LYS A 165 22.32 6.36 -4.88
CA LYS A 165 22.65 5.14 -4.11
C LYS A 165 24.13 4.77 -4.17
N LEU A 166 24.99 5.72 -4.50
CA LEU A 166 26.43 5.60 -4.45
C LEU A 166 26.96 6.49 -3.32
N ASP A 167 28.15 6.16 -2.84
CA ASP A 167 28.95 7.05 -2.00
C ASP A 167 29.69 7.99 -2.96
N ASN A 168 29.26 9.26 -3.01
CA ASN A 168 29.83 10.28 -3.91
C ASN A 168 31.02 10.98 -3.27
N ASN A 169 31.16 10.92 -1.95
CA ASN A 169 32.20 11.66 -1.22
C ASN A 169 33.24 10.79 -0.53
N CYS A 170 33.17 9.48 -0.80
CA CYS A 170 34.08 8.44 -0.36
C CYS A 170 34.28 8.38 1.16
N ASN A 171 33.25 8.72 1.94
CA ASN A 171 33.33 8.66 3.41
C ASN A 171 32.88 7.31 4.01
N GLY A 172 32.42 6.38 3.17
CA GLY A 172 31.96 5.05 3.55
C GLY A 172 30.48 4.98 3.95
N VAL A 173 29.73 6.08 3.84
CA VAL A 173 28.29 6.17 4.03
C VAL A 173 27.67 6.57 2.70
N VAL A 174 26.56 5.92 2.34
CA VAL A 174 25.83 6.22 1.10
C VAL A 174 24.70 7.18 1.45
N ASN A 175 24.56 8.27 0.69
CA ASN A 175 23.46 9.22 0.77
C ASN A 175 23.29 9.92 2.14
N GLU A 176 24.36 10.18 2.89
CA GLU A 176 24.23 10.84 4.19
C GLU A 176 23.85 12.33 4.09
N GLY A 177 23.15 12.83 5.11
CA GLY A 177 22.62 14.20 5.12
C GLY A 177 21.38 14.41 4.25
N LEU A 178 20.80 13.33 3.69
CA LEU A 178 19.60 13.34 2.87
C LEU A 178 18.37 12.91 3.69
N THR A 179 17.18 13.42 3.37
CA THR A 179 15.95 13.11 4.12
C THR A 179 15.08 12.15 3.32
N THR A 180 14.72 11.02 3.93
CA THR A 180 13.72 10.11 3.36
C THR A 180 12.33 10.70 3.58
N LEU A 181 11.55 10.81 2.52
CA LEU A 181 10.15 11.17 2.57
C LEU A 181 9.29 9.96 2.21
N TYR A 182 8.20 9.78 2.94
CA TYR A 182 7.24 8.69 2.74
C TYR A 182 5.95 9.28 2.18
N LEU A 183 5.30 8.58 1.25
CA LEU A 183 4.03 9.00 0.67
C LEU A 183 2.95 8.93 1.76
N ASP A 184 2.24 10.03 1.96
CA ASP A 184 1.05 10.11 2.81
C ASP A 184 -0.17 9.92 1.89
N ARG A 185 -0.74 8.71 1.91
CA ARG A 185 -1.68 8.24 0.88
C ARG A 185 -3.10 8.72 1.13
N ASP A 186 -3.49 8.89 2.37
CA ASP A 186 -4.83 9.26 2.79
C ASP A 186 -4.93 10.67 3.42
N GLY A 187 -3.78 11.31 3.69
CA GLY A 187 -3.67 12.70 4.09
C GLY A 187 -3.74 12.93 5.59
N ASP A 188 -3.47 11.92 6.42
CA ASP A 188 -3.51 12.03 7.88
C ASP A 188 -2.21 12.59 8.50
N GLY A 189 -1.13 12.66 7.72
CA GLY A 189 0.18 13.14 8.14
C GLY A 189 1.16 12.03 8.57
N GLU A 190 0.76 10.77 8.46
CA GLU A 190 1.59 9.60 8.59
C GLU A 190 1.96 9.08 7.19
N GLY A 191 3.19 8.58 7.07
CA GLY A 191 3.71 8.12 5.78
C GLY A 191 3.72 6.60 5.73
N THR A 192 3.51 6.06 4.53
CA THR A 192 3.46 4.62 4.32
C THR A 192 4.65 3.87 4.93
N GLN A 193 4.37 2.76 5.60
CA GLN A 193 5.40 1.81 6.07
C GLN A 193 6.08 1.05 4.92
N GLN A 194 5.57 1.14 3.68
CA GLN A 194 6.15 0.47 2.53
C GLN A 194 7.42 1.19 2.06
N GLU A 195 8.59 0.73 2.55
CA GLU A 195 9.90 1.31 2.20
C GLU A 195 10.16 1.40 0.68
N ALA A 196 9.58 0.50 -0.12
CA ALA A 196 9.71 0.52 -1.58
C ALA A 196 9.09 1.76 -2.23
N GLU A 197 8.16 2.43 -1.53
CA GLU A 197 7.48 3.65 -1.98
C GLU A 197 8.09 4.93 -1.39
N ALA A 198 9.09 4.79 -0.51
CA ALA A 198 9.80 5.92 0.06
C ALA A 198 10.55 6.69 -1.05
N ALA A 199 10.29 7.99 -1.12
CA ALA A 199 11.06 8.90 -1.95
C ALA A 199 12.23 9.43 -1.11
N VAL A 200 13.44 8.97 -1.40
CA VAL A 200 14.64 9.63 -0.88
C VAL A 200 14.77 10.97 -1.61
N VAL A 201 14.51 12.07 -0.90
CA VAL A 201 14.61 13.42 -1.47
C VAL A 201 15.87 14.10 -0.95
N CYS A 202 16.74 14.44 -1.90
CA CYS A 202 18.04 15.01 -1.61
C CYS A 202 17.97 16.53 -1.75
N GLY A 203 17.90 17.22 -0.61
CA GLY A 203 17.85 18.68 -0.52
C GLY A 203 17.05 19.16 0.70
N ARG A 204 17.35 20.39 1.17
CA ARG A 204 16.70 21.03 2.34
C ARG A 204 15.20 20.76 2.34
N ALA A 205 14.74 20.05 3.38
CA ALA A 205 13.37 19.75 3.75
C ALA A 205 12.34 20.77 3.23
N ALA A 206 11.92 20.60 1.97
CA ALA A 206 10.90 21.41 1.33
C ALA A 206 9.84 20.45 0.81
N SER A 207 8.94 20.11 1.74
CA SER A 207 7.55 19.68 1.51
C SER A 207 7.24 19.28 0.06
N ARG A 208 7.53 18.03 -0.31
CA ARG A 208 6.90 17.44 -1.49
C ARG A 208 5.43 17.25 -1.10
N PRO A 209 4.45 17.94 -1.72
CA PRO A 209 3.05 17.78 -1.33
C PRO A 209 2.64 16.30 -1.42
N GLY A 210 1.96 15.81 -0.38
CA GLY A 210 1.60 14.40 -0.23
C GLY A 210 2.71 13.50 0.31
N TYR A 211 3.80 14.05 0.86
CA TYR A 211 4.85 13.25 1.51
C TYR A 211 5.22 13.82 2.89
N VAL A 212 5.55 12.92 3.82
CA VAL A 212 5.93 13.23 5.20
C VAL A 212 7.29 12.61 5.56
N THR A 213 7.83 12.93 6.74
CA THR A 213 9.18 12.53 7.18
C THR A 213 9.20 11.28 8.08
N ASN A 214 8.04 10.67 8.28
CA ASN A 214 7.85 9.50 9.11
C ASN A 214 7.25 8.36 8.27
N SER A 215 7.46 7.11 8.70
CA SER A 215 6.90 5.91 8.07
C SER A 215 5.96 5.21 9.05
N LEU A 216 5.08 5.98 9.69
CA LEU A 216 4.31 5.53 10.83
C LEU A 216 2.95 4.91 10.44
N ASP A 217 2.47 5.20 9.23
CA ASP A 217 1.12 4.84 8.79
C ASP A 217 0.94 3.32 8.70
N CYS A 218 0.05 2.77 9.54
CA CYS A 218 -0.28 1.35 9.53
C CYS A 218 -1.44 1.03 8.56
N GLU A 219 -2.16 2.04 8.06
CA GLU A 219 -3.32 1.92 7.18
C GLU A 219 -3.38 3.05 6.15
N ASP A 220 -2.61 2.89 5.07
CA ASP A 220 -2.51 3.78 3.90
C ASP A 220 -3.84 4.19 3.21
N GLY A 221 -4.97 3.62 3.60
CA GLY A 221 -6.28 3.77 2.97
C GLY A 221 -7.33 4.49 3.82
N ASP A 222 -7.09 4.80 5.10
CA ASP A 222 -8.08 5.39 5.99
C ASP A 222 -7.46 6.40 6.97
N PRO A 223 -7.69 7.71 6.77
CA PRO A 223 -7.03 8.76 7.55
C PRO A 223 -7.57 8.88 8.99
N THR A 224 -8.40 7.92 9.40
CA THR A 224 -8.91 7.78 10.76
C THR A 224 -8.23 6.64 11.52
N VAL A 225 -7.32 5.90 10.88
CA VAL A 225 -6.54 4.80 11.45
C VAL A 225 -5.05 5.17 11.36
N GLY A 226 -4.38 5.30 12.49
CA GLY A 226 -2.97 5.75 12.55
C GLY A 226 -2.49 5.79 14.00
N ASN A 227 -1.20 6.05 14.27
CA ASN A 227 -0.66 5.97 15.65
C ASN A 227 -1.25 7.01 16.61
N ALA A 228 -1.93 8.04 16.09
CA ALA A 228 -2.69 9.03 16.85
C ALA A 228 -4.21 8.78 16.81
N GLY A 229 -4.63 7.62 16.31
CA GLY A 229 -6.01 7.18 16.22
C GLY A 229 -6.69 7.08 17.59
N ILE A 230 -8.01 7.04 17.58
CA ILE A 230 -8.83 6.84 18.77
C ILE A 230 -9.67 5.60 18.54
N GLU A 231 -9.51 4.62 19.42
CA GLU A 231 -10.35 3.42 19.44
C GLU A 231 -11.83 3.76 19.49
N ILE A 232 -12.59 3.13 18.59
CA ILE A 232 -14.03 3.27 18.48
C ILE A 232 -14.61 1.91 18.17
N CYS A 233 -15.62 1.49 18.94
CA CYS A 233 -16.26 0.18 18.81
C CYS A 233 -16.65 -0.19 17.37
N ASP A 234 -15.74 -0.78 16.61
CA ASP A 234 -15.93 -1.22 15.23
C ASP A 234 -15.09 -2.45 14.86
N ALA A 235 -14.42 -3.05 15.85
CA ALA A 235 -13.55 -4.22 15.72
C ALA A 235 -12.34 -4.03 14.80
N ILE A 236 -11.90 -2.78 14.63
CA ILE A 236 -10.65 -2.39 13.98
C ILE A 236 -9.70 -1.85 15.06
N ASP A 237 -8.41 -2.07 14.86
CA ASP A 237 -7.34 -1.41 15.61
C ASP A 237 -7.16 -0.02 14.97
N ASN A 238 -7.72 1.03 15.59
CA ASN A 238 -7.72 2.38 15.04
C ASN A 238 -6.44 3.15 15.40
N ASP A 239 -5.79 2.80 16.51
CA ASP A 239 -4.58 3.49 16.97
C ASP A 239 -3.26 2.76 16.66
N CYS A 240 -3.33 1.63 15.94
CA CYS A 240 -2.21 0.83 15.47
C CYS A 240 -1.35 0.22 16.60
N ASP A 241 -1.86 0.10 17.83
CA ASP A 241 -1.10 -0.44 18.96
C ASP A 241 -1.04 -1.99 18.97
N GLY A 242 -1.82 -2.65 18.10
CA GLY A 242 -1.93 -4.10 17.96
C GLY A 242 -3.05 -4.74 18.78
N ALA A 243 -3.77 -3.97 19.59
CA ALA A 243 -5.02 -4.34 20.22
C ALA A 243 -6.21 -3.78 19.42
N VAL A 244 -7.41 -4.29 19.71
CA VAL A 244 -8.64 -3.89 19.01
C VAL A 244 -9.64 -3.48 20.06
N ASP A 245 -10.15 -2.27 19.96
CA ASP A 245 -11.14 -1.66 20.85
C ASP A 245 -10.75 -1.75 22.34
N GLU A 246 -9.46 -1.64 22.67
CA GLU A 246 -8.99 -1.71 24.05
C GLU A 246 -9.44 -0.50 24.88
N GLY A 247 -9.71 -0.75 26.16
CA GLY A 247 -10.32 0.25 27.03
C GLY A 247 -11.80 0.54 26.76
N LEU A 248 -12.39 0.00 25.69
CA LEU A 248 -13.83 0.13 25.38
C LEU A 248 -14.67 -1.02 25.94
N SER A 249 -15.98 -0.77 26.10
CA SER A 249 -16.93 -1.73 26.67
C SER A 249 -17.52 -2.74 25.66
N CYS A 250 -17.19 -2.61 24.38
CA CYS A 250 -17.71 -3.43 23.28
C CYS A 250 -16.99 -4.77 23.10
N GLY A 251 -16.00 -5.10 23.94
CA GLY A 251 -15.51 -6.47 24.02
C GLY A 251 -14.60 -6.91 22.86
N GLY A 252 -13.96 -5.95 22.17
CA GLY A 252 -12.79 -6.17 21.33
C GLY A 252 -13.11 -6.61 19.91
N THR A 253 -12.76 -7.85 19.57
CA THR A 253 -12.81 -8.34 18.19
C THR A 253 -14.17 -8.91 17.80
N LEU A 254 -14.37 -9.07 16.49
CA LEU A 254 -15.44 -9.90 15.93
C LEU A 254 -15.32 -11.36 16.42
N LYS A 255 -16.45 -11.96 16.84
CA LYS A 255 -16.48 -13.32 17.41
C LYS A 255 -17.48 -14.21 16.68
N GLU A 256 -17.18 -15.51 16.65
CA GLU A 256 -18.16 -16.51 16.25
C GLU A 256 -19.19 -16.72 17.36
N VAL A 257 -20.47 -16.73 16.99
CA VAL A 257 -21.57 -16.94 17.92
C VAL A 257 -21.64 -18.42 18.29
N THR A 258 -21.49 -18.70 19.57
CA THR A 258 -21.35 -20.08 20.07
C THR A 258 -22.66 -20.70 20.57
N ASP A 259 -23.80 -20.16 20.16
CA ASP A 259 -25.11 -20.67 20.55
C ASP A 259 -25.37 -22.07 20.03
N TYR A 260 -26.01 -22.88 20.87
CA TYR A 260 -26.24 -24.29 20.63
C TYR A 260 -27.00 -24.57 19.34
N HIS A 261 -28.01 -23.76 19.01
CA HIS A 261 -28.81 -23.93 17.79
C HIS A 261 -28.07 -23.52 16.51
N LEU A 262 -27.05 -22.68 16.63
CA LEU A 262 -26.23 -22.24 15.49
C LEU A 262 -25.05 -23.19 15.25
N LYS A 263 -24.58 -23.86 16.30
CA LYS A 263 -23.53 -24.88 16.22
C LYS A 263 -23.97 -26.09 15.42
N ASN A 264 -23.28 -26.32 14.30
CA ASN A 264 -23.30 -27.61 13.62
C ASN A 264 -21.87 -28.06 13.29
N PRO A 265 -21.24 -28.93 14.12
CA PRO A 265 -19.87 -29.38 13.92
C PRO A 265 -19.65 -30.22 12.66
N SER A 266 -20.72 -30.55 11.91
CA SER A 266 -20.61 -31.25 10.62
C SER A 266 -20.59 -30.33 9.39
N GLY A 267 -20.68 -29.00 9.57
CA GLY A 267 -20.56 -28.03 8.45
C GLY A 267 -21.70 -28.06 7.42
N GLY A 268 -22.80 -28.75 7.73
CA GLY A 268 -23.96 -28.91 6.84
C GLY A 268 -25.01 -27.80 6.92
N SER A 269 -24.90 -26.86 7.86
CA SER A 269 -25.81 -25.71 7.94
C SER A 269 -25.41 -24.65 6.92
N VAL A 270 -26.33 -24.15 6.11
CA VAL A 270 -26.06 -23.02 5.21
C VAL A 270 -27.00 -21.87 5.57
N TRP A 271 -26.44 -20.83 6.17
CA TRP A 271 -27.16 -19.60 6.50
C TRP A 271 -27.03 -18.63 5.34
N ARG A 272 -28.16 -18.17 4.78
CA ARG A 272 -28.16 -17.34 3.57
C ARG A 272 -28.31 -15.85 3.86
N THR A 273 -29.06 -15.52 4.90
CA THR A 273 -29.42 -14.13 5.20
C THR A 273 -29.50 -13.90 6.70
N VAL A 274 -29.11 -12.70 7.10
CA VAL A 274 -29.27 -12.16 8.44
C VAL A 274 -29.87 -10.78 8.33
N VAL A 275 -30.86 -10.50 9.17
CA VAL A 275 -31.51 -9.19 9.23
C VAL A 275 -31.73 -8.79 10.68
N SER A 276 -31.48 -7.51 10.96
CA SER A 276 -31.61 -6.93 12.29
C SER A 276 -32.70 -5.87 12.24
N ALA A 277 -33.58 -5.86 13.24
CA ALA A 277 -34.58 -4.80 13.35
C ALA A 277 -33.89 -3.43 13.45
N PRO A 278 -34.56 -2.31 13.09
CA PRO A 278 -33.97 -0.98 13.19
C PRO A 278 -33.41 -0.62 14.58
N SER A 279 -33.99 -1.21 15.64
CA SER A 279 -33.54 -1.11 17.03
C SER A 279 -32.28 -1.95 17.37
N GLY A 280 -31.71 -2.68 16.42
CA GLY A 280 -30.66 -3.68 16.64
C GLY A 280 -31.19 -5.09 16.86
N TYR A 281 -32.32 -5.22 17.57
CA TYR A 281 -32.97 -6.50 17.88
C TYR A 281 -34.48 -6.40 17.70
N PRO A 282 -35.18 -7.49 17.33
CA PRO A 282 -34.65 -8.85 17.13
C PRO A 282 -33.74 -9.00 15.92
N VAL A 283 -32.83 -9.97 15.99
CA VAL A 283 -31.97 -10.40 14.88
C VAL A 283 -32.45 -11.76 14.41
N TRP A 284 -32.75 -11.86 13.12
CA TRP A 284 -33.22 -13.07 12.46
C TRP A 284 -32.15 -13.63 11.54
N ILE A 285 -31.98 -14.96 11.57
CA ILE A 285 -31.09 -15.69 10.66
C ILE A 285 -31.89 -16.78 9.96
N ALA A 286 -31.80 -16.84 8.64
CA ALA A 286 -32.50 -17.83 7.83
C ALA A 286 -31.57 -18.49 6.79
N GLY A 287 -31.92 -19.70 6.37
CA GLY A 287 -31.10 -20.46 5.44
C GLY A 287 -31.76 -21.70 4.84
N GLU A 288 -30.91 -22.60 4.36
CA GLU A 288 -31.33 -23.82 3.64
C GLU A 288 -32.09 -24.81 4.51
N GLY A 289 -33.00 -25.58 3.89
CA GLY A 289 -33.80 -26.60 4.58
C GLY A 289 -34.77 -26.01 5.60
N GLY A 290 -35.24 -24.79 5.39
CA GLY A 290 -36.27 -24.15 6.20
C GLY A 290 -35.78 -23.64 7.55
N ARG A 291 -34.47 -23.44 7.71
CA ARG A 291 -33.87 -23.00 8.97
C ARG A 291 -34.22 -21.55 9.27
N LEU A 292 -34.61 -21.29 10.51
CA LEU A 292 -34.99 -19.97 11.00
C LEU A 292 -34.68 -19.84 12.49
N MET A 293 -33.92 -18.80 12.85
CA MET A 293 -33.49 -18.53 14.21
C MET A 293 -33.72 -17.05 14.54
N VAL A 294 -34.00 -16.75 15.81
CA VAL A 294 -34.10 -15.36 16.29
C VAL A 294 -33.39 -15.14 17.60
N ARG A 295 -32.64 -14.05 17.71
CA ARG A 295 -32.17 -13.50 18.98
C ARG A 295 -33.01 -12.27 19.31
N LYS A 296 -33.83 -12.36 20.35
CA LYS A 296 -34.83 -11.32 20.67
C LYS A 296 -34.25 -10.07 21.30
N ALA A 297 -33.12 -10.18 22.00
CA ALA A 297 -32.44 -9.06 22.62
C ALA A 297 -30.95 -9.37 22.81
N ARG A 298 -30.15 -8.31 23.03
CA ARG A 298 -28.73 -8.42 23.36
C ARG A 298 -28.54 -9.32 24.58
N GLY A 299 -27.56 -10.23 24.51
CA GLY A 299 -27.25 -11.18 25.58
C GLY A 299 -28.21 -12.37 25.73
N MET A 300 -29.36 -12.37 25.05
CA MET A 300 -30.23 -13.56 25.00
C MET A 300 -29.66 -14.63 24.06
N LYS A 301 -30.09 -15.87 24.27
CA LYS A 301 -29.83 -17.00 23.39
C LYS A 301 -30.81 -17.04 22.22
N PHE A 302 -30.41 -17.65 21.11
CA PHE A 302 -31.23 -17.85 19.93
C PHE A 302 -32.37 -18.82 20.22
N GLU A 303 -33.57 -18.46 19.77
CA GLU A 303 -34.72 -19.34 19.66
C GLU A 303 -34.74 -20.00 18.29
N ASN A 304 -35.18 -21.27 18.25
CA ASN A 304 -35.17 -22.10 17.06
C ASN A 304 -36.58 -22.34 16.51
N PHE A 305 -36.81 -21.80 15.31
CA PHE A 305 -38.03 -21.92 14.51
C PHE A 305 -37.78 -22.68 13.19
N SER A 306 -36.73 -23.51 13.15
CA SER A 306 -36.36 -24.29 11.98
C SER A 306 -37.30 -25.48 11.76
N TYR A 307 -37.53 -25.82 10.49
CA TYR A 307 -38.26 -27.03 10.14
C TYR A 307 -37.51 -28.31 10.54
N GLY A 308 -38.27 -29.39 10.78
CA GLY A 308 -37.71 -30.72 11.01
C GLY A 308 -37.17 -30.93 12.43
N VAL A 309 -37.38 -29.95 13.32
CA VAL A 309 -37.08 -30.06 14.75
C VAL A 309 -38.40 -30.17 15.51
N GLU A 310 -38.61 -31.26 16.23
CA GLU A 310 -39.83 -31.47 17.01
C GLU A 310 -39.89 -30.48 18.19
N ALA A 311 -41.10 -29.95 18.47
CA ALA A 311 -41.32 -29.03 19.58
C ALA A 311 -40.88 -29.67 20.91
N GLY A 312 -40.00 -28.99 21.66
CA GLY A 312 -39.46 -29.48 22.92
C GLY A 312 -38.34 -30.52 22.79
N THR A 313 -37.86 -30.82 21.58
CA THR A 313 -36.73 -31.74 21.36
C THR A 313 -35.41 -31.00 21.10
N THR A 314 -34.31 -31.73 21.24
CA THR A 314 -32.95 -31.25 21.00
C THR A 314 -32.32 -32.07 19.89
N GLN A 315 -31.98 -31.49 18.73
CA GLN A 315 -30.87 -31.91 17.85
C GLN A 315 -30.69 -30.87 16.73
N PRO A 316 -29.42 -30.61 16.30
CA PRO A 316 -28.51 -31.63 15.71
C PRO A 316 -27.46 -32.27 16.65
N LEU A 317 -27.31 -31.85 17.91
CA LEU A 317 -26.22 -32.34 18.78
C LEU A 317 -26.75 -33.07 20.02
N GLY A 318 -27.14 -34.33 19.88
CA GLY A 318 -27.77 -35.12 20.94
C GLY A 318 -27.09 -35.09 22.31
N ARG A 319 -27.56 -34.22 23.21
CA ARG A 319 -27.61 -34.46 24.67
C ARG A 319 -28.56 -33.46 25.35
N ILE A 320 -29.69 -33.95 25.85
CA ILE A 320 -30.51 -33.21 26.83
C ILE A 320 -29.89 -33.42 28.20
N LEU A 321 -29.73 -32.36 28.99
CA LEU A 321 -29.51 -32.53 30.42
C LEU A 321 -30.76 -33.16 31.06
N PRO A 322 -30.65 -33.89 32.18
CA PRO A 322 -31.78 -34.59 32.80
C PRO A 322 -33.02 -33.73 33.10
N GLU A 323 -32.87 -32.40 33.10
CA GLU A 323 -33.91 -31.41 33.40
C GLU A 323 -34.60 -30.80 32.16
N GLY A 324 -34.28 -31.23 30.95
CA GLY A 324 -34.91 -30.68 29.73
C GLY A 324 -34.30 -29.37 29.22
N SER A 325 -33.25 -28.87 29.87
CA SER A 325 -32.48 -27.69 29.46
C SER A 325 -31.35 -28.04 28.49
N LEU A 326 -31.03 -27.09 27.60
CA LEU A 326 -29.88 -27.20 26.70
C LEU A 326 -28.57 -26.86 27.44
N PRO A 327 -27.43 -27.44 27.01
CA PRO A 327 -26.13 -27.25 27.69
C PRO A 327 -25.67 -25.80 27.86
N ASP A 328 -26.11 -24.90 26.98
CA ASP A 328 -25.75 -23.47 26.99
C ASP A 328 -26.89 -22.56 27.52
N GLY A 329 -27.97 -23.15 28.03
CA GLY A 329 -29.15 -22.42 28.50
C GLY A 329 -30.08 -21.91 27.39
N SER A 330 -29.84 -22.27 26.14
CA SER A 330 -30.75 -21.95 25.04
C SER A 330 -32.15 -22.56 25.26
N PRO A 331 -33.23 -21.88 24.85
CA PRO A 331 -34.58 -22.45 24.90
C PRO A 331 -34.70 -23.66 23.94
N PRO A 332 -35.52 -24.67 24.25
CA PRO A 332 -35.82 -25.76 23.33
C PRO A 332 -36.42 -25.26 22.01
N ALA A 333 -36.31 -26.05 20.95
CA ALA A 333 -36.95 -25.73 19.68
C ALA A 333 -38.48 -25.69 19.83
N THR A 334 -39.12 -24.75 19.15
CA THR A 334 -40.56 -24.49 19.36
C THR A 334 -41.47 -25.28 18.42
N GLY A 335 -40.93 -25.85 17.34
CA GLY A 335 -41.69 -26.54 16.29
C GLY A 335 -42.65 -25.63 15.52
N LYS A 336 -42.57 -24.31 15.69
CA LYS A 336 -43.46 -23.30 15.07
C LYS A 336 -42.85 -22.72 13.79
N TYR A 337 -42.39 -23.59 12.91
CA TYR A 337 -41.72 -23.23 11.66
C TYR A 337 -42.67 -22.72 10.58
N CYS A 338 -42.14 -22.00 9.59
CA CYS A 338 -42.87 -21.48 8.43
C CYS A 338 -42.65 -22.26 7.11
N SER A 339 -42.09 -23.46 7.18
CA SER A 339 -41.80 -24.28 6.00
C SER A 339 -42.11 -25.75 6.24
N ASP A 340 -42.12 -26.54 5.16
CA ASP A 340 -42.21 -28.00 5.17
C ASP A 340 -40.83 -28.66 4.96
N GLY A 341 -39.74 -27.90 5.12
CA GLY A 341 -38.36 -28.35 4.94
C GLY A 341 -37.85 -28.37 3.51
N ASN A 342 -38.72 -28.19 2.52
CA ASN A 342 -38.32 -28.15 1.11
C ASN A 342 -38.09 -26.72 0.61
N VAL A 343 -37.84 -25.79 1.54
CA VAL A 343 -37.69 -24.36 1.28
C VAL A 343 -36.30 -23.90 1.70
N ASP A 344 -35.57 -23.30 0.78
CA ASP A 344 -34.35 -22.59 1.11
C ASP A 344 -34.71 -21.11 1.21
N TRP A 345 -34.59 -20.54 2.41
CA TRP A 345 -34.79 -19.11 2.60
C TRP A 345 -33.59 -18.37 2.03
N ASN A 346 -33.82 -17.56 0.98
CA ASN A 346 -32.76 -16.85 0.27
C ASN A 346 -32.61 -15.41 0.77
N THR A 347 -33.70 -14.80 1.22
CA THR A 347 -33.75 -13.38 1.60
C THR A 347 -34.76 -13.16 2.71
N ALA A 348 -34.53 -12.14 3.53
CA ALA A 348 -35.38 -11.77 4.63
C ALA A 348 -35.46 -10.25 4.75
N TRP A 349 -36.50 -9.76 5.41
CA TRP A 349 -36.63 -8.38 5.87
C TRP A 349 -37.36 -8.38 7.21
N VAL A 350 -37.10 -7.40 8.06
CA VAL A 350 -37.71 -7.29 9.39
C VAL A 350 -38.32 -5.90 9.56
N ASP A 351 -39.53 -5.84 10.09
CA ASP A 351 -40.26 -4.59 10.32
C ASP A 351 -39.95 -3.95 11.67
N SER A 352 -40.55 -2.78 11.93
CA SER A 352 -40.40 -2.05 13.19
C SER A 352 -41.00 -2.77 14.41
N GLU A 353 -41.90 -3.74 14.20
CA GLU A 353 -42.48 -4.60 15.25
C GLU A 353 -41.60 -5.83 15.52
N GLY A 354 -40.58 -6.07 14.70
CA GLY A 354 -39.64 -7.19 14.84
C GLY A 354 -40.10 -8.48 14.14
N TRP A 355 -41.14 -8.42 13.31
CA TRP A 355 -41.61 -9.56 12.53
C TRP A 355 -40.70 -9.75 11.32
N VAL A 356 -40.38 -11.01 11.02
CA VAL A 356 -39.57 -11.35 9.86
C VAL A 356 -40.46 -11.78 8.70
N TYR A 357 -40.14 -11.25 7.53
CA TYR A 357 -40.72 -11.57 6.24
C TYR A 357 -39.66 -12.34 5.45
N LEU A 358 -40.05 -13.45 4.86
CA LEU A 358 -39.13 -14.40 4.25
C LEU A 358 -39.49 -14.64 2.79
N GLY A 359 -38.45 -14.65 1.94
CA GLY A 359 -38.51 -15.05 0.54
C GLY A 359 -37.61 -16.25 0.29
N GLY A 360 -38.17 -17.32 -0.28
CA GLY A 360 -37.45 -18.58 -0.45
C GLY A 360 -37.52 -19.17 -1.86
N SER A 361 -36.95 -20.38 -1.98
CA SER A 361 -37.03 -21.20 -3.19
C SER A 361 -38.48 -21.48 -3.61
N ASN A 362 -38.69 -21.74 -4.89
CA ASN A 362 -40.00 -22.03 -5.47
C ASN A 362 -41.09 -20.96 -5.22
N GLY A 363 -40.69 -19.71 -4.97
CA GLY A 363 -41.61 -18.59 -4.73
C GLY A 363 -42.32 -18.65 -3.39
N GLN A 364 -41.72 -19.30 -2.40
CA GLN A 364 -42.25 -19.37 -1.04
C GLN A 364 -42.11 -18.02 -0.34
N LEU A 365 -43.20 -17.58 0.30
CA LEU A 365 -43.30 -16.39 1.12
C LEU A 365 -43.80 -16.78 2.51
N ALA A 366 -43.21 -16.21 3.56
CA ALA A 366 -43.68 -16.42 4.92
C ALA A 366 -43.50 -15.20 5.82
N ILE A 367 -44.28 -15.15 6.89
CA ILE A 367 -44.22 -14.11 7.92
C ILE A 367 -44.20 -14.79 9.29
N HIS A 368 -43.25 -14.42 10.14
CA HIS A 368 -43.10 -14.96 11.49
C HIS A 368 -42.92 -13.82 12.49
N ASP A 369 -43.67 -13.83 13.59
CA ASP A 369 -43.74 -12.72 14.56
C ASP A 369 -42.84 -12.88 15.80
N GLY A 370 -42.03 -13.94 15.82
CA GLY A 370 -41.21 -14.30 17.00
C GLY A 370 -41.92 -15.20 18.01
N GLN A 371 -43.18 -15.54 17.76
CA GLN A 371 -43.97 -16.46 18.56
C GLN A 371 -44.51 -17.62 17.74
N GLU A 372 -44.94 -17.40 16.51
CA GLU A 372 -45.44 -18.43 15.59
C GLU A 372 -45.41 -17.99 14.13
N CYS A 373 -45.56 -18.96 13.22
CA CYS A 373 -45.76 -18.65 11.81
C CYS A 373 -47.14 -18.03 11.58
N ARG A 374 -47.16 -16.75 11.18
CA ARG A 374 -48.38 -15.99 10.93
C ARG A 374 -48.93 -16.20 9.53
N TYR A 375 -48.04 -16.46 8.57
CA TYR A 375 -48.42 -16.56 7.18
C TYR A 375 -47.45 -17.43 6.39
N GLN A 376 -47.99 -18.20 5.45
CA GLN A 376 -47.21 -18.92 4.45
C GLN A 376 -47.98 -18.99 3.13
N LYS A 377 -47.32 -18.73 2.00
CA LYS A 377 -47.89 -18.90 0.65
C LYS A 377 -46.82 -19.18 -0.38
N THR A 378 -47.18 -19.93 -1.42
CA THR A 378 -46.38 -20.07 -2.63
C THR A 378 -46.93 -19.17 -3.74
N MET A 379 -46.07 -18.34 -4.34
CA MET A 379 -46.46 -17.51 -5.49
C MET A 379 -46.83 -18.37 -6.71
N PRO A 380 -47.82 -17.94 -7.53
CA PRO A 380 -48.28 -18.72 -8.68
C PRO A 380 -47.18 -19.09 -9.70
N GLN A 381 -46.21 -18.21 -9.92
CA GLN A 381 -45.12 -18.42 -10.89
C GLN A 381 -44.03 -19.40 -10.39
N ARG A 382 -44.02 -19.69 -9.09
CA ARG A 382 -43.04 -20.60 -8.44
C ARG A 382 -41.57 -20.27 -8.71
N GLN A 383 -41.26 -19.01 -9.02
CA GLN A 383 -39.89 -18.55 -9.17
C GLN A 383 -39.32 -18.20 -7.79
N GLY A 384 -38.12 -18.68 -7.50
CA GLY A 384 -37.46 -18.41 -6.22
C GLY A 384 -37.34 -16.91 -5.96
N VAL A 385 -37.65 -16.48 -4.74
CA VAL A 385 -37.45 -15.08 -4.33
C VAL A 385 -35.98 -14.93 -3.95
N VAL A 386 -35.31 -13.94 -4.54
CA VAL A 386 -33.87 -13.68 -4.34
C VAL A 386 -33.60 -12.32 -3.71
N GLY A 387 -34.61 -11.46 -3.65
CA GLY A 387 -34.53 -10.16 -2.99
C GLY A 387 -35.88 -9.77 -2.38
N LEU A 388 -35.84 -9.24 -1.17
CA LEU A 388 -37.02 -8.79 -0.43
C LEU A 388 -36.67 -7.53 0.34
N VAL A 389 -37.54 -6.53 0.27
CA VAL A 389 -37.45 -5.35 1.13
C VAL A 389 -38.81 -4.74 1.43
N GLY A 390 -39.04 -4.32 2.67
CA GLY A 390 -40.28 -3.71 3.12
C GLY A 390 -40.19 -2.20 3.32
N PHE A 391 -41.35 -1.56 3.25
CA PHE A 391 -41.59 -0.16 3.64
C PHE A 391 -42.80 -0.07 4.56
N GLU A 392 -42.65 0.65 5.65
CA GLU A 392 -43.74 0.99 6.56
C GLU A 392 -44.17 2.43 6.30
N THR A 393 -45.41 2.64 5.85
CA THR A 393 -45.98 3.98 5.61
C THR A 393 -47.25 4.12 6.43
N GLY A 394 -47.14 4.75 7.60
CA GLY A 394 -48.21 4.75 8.59
C GLY A 394 -48.51 3.31 9.04
N PRO A 395 -49.76 2.84 8.97
CA PRO A 395 -50.10 1.46 9.35
C PRO A 395 -49.85 0.43 8.25
N THR A 396 -49.48 0.88 7.04
CA THR A 396 -49.38 -0.01 5.86
C THR A 396 -47.95 -0.51 5.71
N THR A 397 -47.76 -1.83 5.70
CA THR A 397 -46.52 -2.46 5.26
C THR A 397 -46.60 -2.87 3.80
N THR A 398 -45.64 -2.44 2.98
CA THR A 398 -45.50 -2.83 1.58
C THR A 398 -44.18 -3.55 1.36
N LEU A 399 -44.24 -4.80 0.93
CA LEU A 399 -43.09 -5.62 0.56
C LEU A 399 -42.86 -5.52 -0.94
N ASN A 400 -41.60 -5.36 -1.33
CA ASN A 400 -41.13 -5.44 -2.70
C ASN A 400 -40.24 -6.67 -2.83
N LEU A 401 -40.47 -7.43 -3.88
CA LEU A 401 -39.99 -8.80 -4.05
C LEU A 401 -39.40 -8.96 -5.44
N VAL A 402 -38.22 -9.54 -5.52
CA VAL A 402 -37.57 -9.88 -6.77
C VAL A 402 -37.42 -11.39 -6.87
N THR A 403 -37.81 -11.94 -8.01
CA THR A 403 -37.66 -13.37 -8.32
C THR A 403 -36.42 -13.66 -9.17
N ALA A 404 -35.94 -14.90 -9.13
CA ALA A 404 -34.73 -15.37 -9.82
C ALA A 404 -34.79 -15.25 -11.35
N ASP A 405 -35.98 -15.12 -11.94
CA ASP A 405 -36.18 -14.83 -13.36
C ASP A 405 -36.18 -13.33 -13.68
N GLY A 406 -36.06 -12.47 -12.66
CA GLY A 406 -36.01 -11.03 -12.79
C GLY A 406 -37.39 -10.37 -12.84
N ALA A 407 -38.44 -11.00 -12.34
CA ALA A 407 -39.72 -10.30 -12.17
C ALA A 407 -39.78 -9.57 -10.83
N LEU A 408 -40.36 -8.37 -10.85
CA LEU A 408 -40.66 -7.60 -9.65
C LEU A 408 -42.13 -7.76 -9.26
N TYR A 409 -42.33 -8.00 -7.98
CA TYR A 409 -43.63 -8.04 -7.32
C TYR A 409 -43.67 -7.02 -6.19
N TYR A 410 -44.87 -6.56 -5.87
CA TYR A 410 -45.15 -5.92 -4.59
C TYR A 410 -46.31 -6.63 -3.91
N TRP A 411 -46.37 -6.48 -2.60
CA TRP A 411 -47.40 -7.09 -1.77
C TRP A 411 -47.67 -6.17 -0.60
N ARG A 412 -48.94 -5.90 -0.30
CA ARG A 412 -49.36 -5.01 0.79
C ARG A 412 -50.08 -5.76 1.89
N ASP A 413 -50.00 -5.24 3.10
CA ASP A 413 -50.58 -5.81 4.32
C ASP A 413 -52.01 -6.31 4.18
N TRP A 414 -52.88 -5.46 3.66
CA TRP A 414 -54.28 -5.80 3.44
C TRP A 414 -54.48 -6.81 2.30
N GLU A 415 -53.55 -6.92 1.34
CA GLU A 415 -53.62 -7.90 0.26
C GLU A 415 -53.33 -9.30 0.79
N TRP A 416 -52.26 -9.47 1.55
CA TRP A 416 -51.93 -10.79 2.11
C TRP A 416 -52.87 -11.21 3.21
N THR A 417 -53.34 -10.27 4.04
CA THR A 417 -54.37 -10.53 5.05
C THR A 417 -55.68 -10.97 4.40
N ALA A 418 -55.99 -10.46 3.20
CA ALA A 418 -57.13 -10.91 2.40
C ALA A 418 -56.86 -12.20 1.58
N GLY A 419 -55.68 -12.84 1.75
CA GLY A 419 -55.30 -14.04 1.01
C GLY A 419 -54.96 -13.82 -0.46
N LYS A 420 -54.75 -12.57 -0.90
CA LYS A 420 -54.40 -12.23 -2.30
C LYS A 420 -52.95 -12.54 -2.61
N ASP A 421 -52.68 -12.78 -3.89
CA ASP A 421 -51.32 -13.00 -4.39
C ASP A 421 -50.55 -11.67 -4.46
N ALA A 422 -49.22 -11.76 -4.34
CA ALA A 422 -48.34 -10.65 -4.66
C ALA A 422 -48.57 -10.22 -6.12
N ILE A 423 -48.61 -8.92 -6.35
CA ILE A 423 -48.96 -8.34 -7.64
C ILE A 423 -47.67 -8.09 -8.43
N GLN A 424 -47.60 -8.67 -9.63
CA GLN A 424 -46.49 -8.39 -10.53
C GLN A 424 -46.57 -6.94 -11.02
N SER A 425 -45.47 -6.20 -10.91
CA SER A 425 -45.41 -4.84 -11.43
C SER A 425 -45.50 -4.85 -12.95
N THR A 426 -46.51 -4.18 -13.52
CA THR A 426 -46.70 -4.03 -14.98
C THR A 426 -45.57 -3.24 -15.65
N ASN A 427 -44.84 -2.45 -14.85
CA ASN A 427 -43.68 -1.67 -15.30
C ASN A 427 -42.36 -2.44 -15.11
N GLY A 428 -42.40 -3.61 -14.45
CA GLY A 428 -41.22 -4.32 -13.93
C GLY A 428 -40.56 -5.31 -14.88
N ARG A 429 -40.92 -5.33 -16.17
CA ARG A 429 -40.25 -6.18 -17.17
C ARG A 429 -39.33 -5.34 -18.04
N VAL A 430 -38.12 -5.07 -17.56
CA VAL A 430 -37.02 -4.70 -18.46
C VAL A 430 -36.68 -5.97 -19.22
N SER A 431 -37.12 -6.09 -20.46
CA SER A 431 -37.23 -7.34 -21.24
C SER A 431 -35.90 -8.08 -21.56
N SER A 432 -34.80 -7.74 -20.90
CA SER A 432 -33.51 -8.41 -21.07
C SER A 432 -32.69 -8.60 -19.79
N VAL A 433 -33.24 -8.32 -18.60
CA VAL A 433 -32.46 -8.28 -17.33
C VAL A 433 -33.05 -9.24 -16.28
N SER A 434 -32.20 -10.10 -15.69
CA SER A 434 -32.44 -10.85 -14.46
C SER A 434 -31.89 -10.13 -13.24
N PHE A 435 -32.75 -9.84 -12.27
CA PHE A 435 -32.31 -9.24 -11.01
C PHE A 435 -31.73 -10.32 -10.08
N THR A 436 -30.62 -10.02 -9.42
CA THR A 436 -29.86 -10.97 -8.56
C THR A 436 -29.72 -10.49 -7.12
N GLY A 437 -29.97 -9.19 -6.85
CA GLY A 437 -30.01 -8.62 -5.51
C GLY A 437 -30.95 -7.41 -5.43
N LEU A 438 -31.58 -7.22 -4.27
CA LEU A 438 -32.54 -6.14 -4.01
C LEU A 438 -32.18 -5.47 -2.68
N ILE A 439 -32.15 -4.14 -2.63
CA ILE A 439 -32.14 -3.39 -1.38
C ILE A 439 -33.14 -2.22 -1.43
N ALA A 440 -33.59 -1.76 -0.27
CA ALA A 440 -34.27 -0.47 -0.17
C ALA A 440 -33.29 0.65 -0.53
N ALA A 441 -33.69 1.52 -1.45
CA ALA A 441 -32.99 2.78 -1.63
C ALA A 441 -33.43 3.74 -0.52
N SER A 442 -34.73 4.02 -0.42
CA SER A 442 -35.27 5.04 0.50
C SER A 442 -36.44 4.48 1.28
N ALA A 443 -36.33 4.41 2.61
CA ALA A 443 -37.52 4.16 3.43
C ALA A 443 -38.50 5.34 3.38
N GLU A 444 -38.00 6.57 3.26
CA GLU A 444 -38.79 7.80 3.33
C GLU A 444 -39.50 8.13 2.00
N ALA A 445 -38.84 7.94 0.86
CA ALA A 445 -39.43 8.16 -0.46
C ALA A 445 -40.07 6.90 -1.08
N GLY A 446 -39.78 5.71 -0.51
CA GLY A 446 -40.17 4.42 -1.05
C GLY A 446 -39.50 4.05 -2.39
N ASP A 447 -38.42 4.74 -2.74
CA ASP A 447 -37.57 4.42 -3.89
C ASP A 447 -36.82 3.10 -3.64
N LEU A 448 -36.64 2.30 -4.70
CA LEU A 448 -35.92 1.03 -4.66
C LEU A 448 -34.63 1.11 -5.46
N LEU A 449 -33.57 0.47 -4.96
CA LEU A 449 -32.29 0.36 -5.64
C LEU A 449 -32.03 -1.13 -5.81
N MET A 450 -31.89 -1.56 -7.05
CA MET A 450 -31.83 -2.98 -7.36
C MET A 450 -30.55 -3.24 -8.14
N SER A 451 -29.79 -4.26 -7.74
CA SER A 451 -28.71 -4.76 -8.55
C SER A 451 -29.26 -5.72 -9.60
N THR A 452 -28.67 -5.71 -10.79
CA THR A 452 -29.23 -6.42 -11.93
C THR A 452 -28.14 -7.14 -12.73
N THR A 453 -28.55 -8.20 -13.41
CA THR A 453 -27.74 -8.96 -14.37
C THR A 453 -28.49 -9.06 -15.68
N ARG A 454 -27.83 -8.92 -16.84
CA ARG A 454 -28.50 -9.13 -18.12
C ARG A 454 -28.57 -10.63 -18.43
N ARG A 455 -29.73 -11.15 -18.83
CA ARG A 455 -29.95 -12.62 -18.92
C ARG A 455 -29.41 -13.27 -20.19
N GLU A 456 -29.11 -12.55 -21.27
CA GLU A 456 -28.67 -13.18 -22.52
C GLU A 456 -27.69 -12.30 -23.32
N GLY A 457 -26.57 -12.89 -23.78
CA GLY A 457 -25.69 -12.32 -24.81
C GLY A 457 -24.34 -11.74 -24.37
N GLY A 458 -23.87 -11.99 -23.14
CA GLY A 458 -22.47 -11.73 -22.75
C GLY A 458 -22.06 -10.25 -22.64
N GLY A 459 -22.99 -9.31 -22.46
CA GLY A 459 -22.67 -7.88 -22.43
C GLY A 459 -23.42 -7.10 -21.35
N GLN A 460 -22.66 -6.75 -20.30
CA GLN A 460 -22.91 -5.77 -19.23
C GLN A 460 -23.95 -6.11 -18.14
N THR A 461 -23.45 -6.17 -16.90
CA THR A 461 -24.19 -6.00 -15.64
C THR A 461 -24.70 -4.56 -15.49
N GLY A 462 -25.66 -4.30 -14.60
CA GLY A 462 -26.22 -2.95 -14.42
C GLY A 462 -26.87 -2.75 -13.06
N VAL A 463 -26.92 -1.51 -12.58
CA VAL A 463 -27.79 -1.11 -11.46
C VAL A 463 -29.05 -0.47 -12.03
N VAL A 464 -30.19 -0.71 -11.41
CA VAL A 464 -31.47 -0.11 -11.81
C VAL A 464 -32.11 0.52 -10.58
N ARG A 465 -32.64 1.73 -10.76
CA ARG A 465 -33.37 2.46 -9.71
C ARG A 465 -34.85 2.54 -10.07
N TYR A 466 -35.70 2.35 -9.07
CA TYR A 466 -37.12 2.66 -9.15
C TYR A 466 -37.40 3.99 -8.46
N HIS A 467 -38.01 4.92 -9.18
CA HIS A 467 -38.59 6.11 -8.58
C HIS A 467 -40.07 5.89 -8.30
N LYS A 468 -40.45 5.82 -7.02
CA LYS A 468 -41.84 5.48 -6.63
C LYS A 468 -42.83 6.54 -7.07
N PHE A 469 -42.52 7.82 -6.85
CA PHE A 469 -43.41 8.94 -7.19
C PHE A 469 -43.69 9.05 -8.69
N GLN A 470 -42.68 8.78 -9.52
CA GLN A 470 -42.81 8.81 -10.97
C GLN A 470 -43.30 7.47 -11.54
N SER A 471 -43.20 6.39 -10.75
CA SER A 471 -43.47 5.02 -11.18
C SER A 471 -42.63 4.59 -12.39
N VAL A 472 -41.40 5.11 -12.48
CA VAL A 472 -40.46 4.91 -13.58
C VAL A 472 -39.24 4.11 -13.13
N TRP A 473 -38.76 3.25 -14.04
CA TRP A 473 -37.48 2.56 -13.92
C TRP A 473 -36.40 3.34 -14.65
N VAL A 474 -35.30 3.63 -13.96
CA VAL A 474 -34.14 4.31 -14.51
C VAL A 474 -32.96 3.34 -14.51
N GLN A 475 -32.50 2.98 -15.70
CA GLN A 475 -31.24 2.24 -15.85
C GLN A 475 -30.09 3.16 -15.47
N GLN A 476 -29.24 2.70 -14.56
CA GLN A 476 -28.09 3.46 -14.10
C GLN A 476 -26.92 3.24 -15.05
N SER A 477 -26.13 4.29 -15.28
CA SER A 477 -24.95 4.21 -16.13
C SER A 477 -23.79 3.63 -15.33
N LEU A 478 -23.29 2.47 -15.75
CA LEU A 478 -22.02 1.95 -15.25
C LEU A 478 -20.87 2.58 -16.03
N GLY A 479 -19.77 2.89 -15.34
CA GLY A 479 -18.51 3.24 -15.98
C GLY A 479 -18.02 2.18 -16.99
N PRO A 480 -17.05 2.51 -17.84
CA PRO A 480 -16.66 1.74 -19.04
C PRO A 480 -16.08 0.34 -18.77
N GLU A 481 -15.87 -0.05 -17.51
CA GLU A 481 -15.23 -1.30 -17.14
C GLU A 481 -16.26 -2.41 -16.89
N ALA A 482 -16.51 -3.21 -17.92
CA ALA A 482 -17.32 -4.42 -17.81
C ALA A 482 -16.52 -5.53 -17.12
N ILE A 483 -17.13 -6.19 -16.13
CA ILE A 483 -16.67 -7.49 -15.63
C ILE A 483 -17.58 -8.60 -16.17
N GLN A 484 -17.08 -9.82 -16.17
CA GLN A 484 -17.89 -11.01 -16.41
C GLN A 484 -18.60 -11.43 -15.12
N GLY A 485 -19.85 -11.86 -15.23
CA GLY A 485 -20.62 -12.42 -14.10
C GLY A 485 -21.75 -11.52 -13.60
N ALA A 486 -22.29 -11.85 -12.42
CA ALA A 486 -23.48 -11.28 -11.81
C ALA A 486 -23.19 -10.18 -10.78
N MET A 487 -24.11 -9.22 -10.60
CA MET A 487 -24.12 -8.32 -9.44
C MET A 487 -24.96 -8.92 -8.31
N ASN A 488 -24.31 -9.53 -7.32
CA ASN A 488 -24.97 -10.34 -6.31
C ASN A 488 -25.69 -9.52 -5.22
N ALA A 489 -25.18 -8.34 -4.86
CA ALA A 489 -25.75 -7.55 -3.78
C ALA A 489 -25.57 -6.04 -4.01
N VAL A 490 -26.40 -5.25 -3.33
CA VAL A 490 -26.32 -3.80 -3.31
C VAL A 490 -26.63 -3.31 -1.89
N GLY A 491 -25.88 -2.32 -1.43
CA GLY A 491 -25.93 -1.76 -0.08
C GLY A 491 -25.85 -0.24 -0.14
N GLY A 492 -26.67 0.48 0.63
CA GLY A 492 -26.63 1.95 0.61
C GLY A 492 -27.93 2.62 0.98
N SER A 493 -28.04 3.90 0.64
CA SER A 493 -29.28 4.69 0.68
C SER A 493 -29.67 5.20 -0.71
N SER A 494 -30.86 5.78 -0.86
CA SER A 494 -31.43 6.25 -2.12
C SER A 494 -30.82 7.51 -2.63
N GLU A 495 -30.39 8.36 -1.71
CA GLU A 495 -29.90 9.70 -2.01
C GLU A 495 -28.46 9.92 -1.53
N GLY A 496 -27.84 8.90 -0.91
CA GLY A 496 -26.46 8.98 -0.39
C GLY A 496 -25.47 8.01 -1.04
N PRO A 497 -24.41 7.62 -0.34
CA PRO A 497 -23.49 6.61 -0.85
C PRO A 497 -24.19 5.26 -1.04
N ALA A 498 -23.89 4.57 -2.14
CA ALA A 498 -24.33 3.21 -2.40
C ALA A 498 -23.21 2.41 -3.08
N CYS A 499 -23.19 1.10 -2.82
CA CYS A 499 -22.22 0.15 -3.34
C CYS A 499 -22.94 -1.08 -3.87
N ALA A 500 -22.55 -1.55 -5.06
CA ALA A 500 -22.99 -2.80 -5.64
C ALA A 500 -21.78 -3.72 -5.78
N VAL A 501 -21.98 -5.01 -5.47
CA VAL A 501 -20.92 -6.02 -5.49
C VAL A 501 -21.35 -7.25 -6.26
N GLY A 502 -20.39 -7.99 -6.81
CA GLY A 502 -20.67 -9.11 -7.69
C GLY A 502 -19.51 -10.08 -7.88
N ASP A 503 -19.65 -10.89 -8.91
CA ASP A 503 -18.70 -11.93 -9.29
C ASP A 503 -17.35 -11.35 -9.69
N SER A 504 -16.30 -12.18 -9.63
CA SER A 504 -14.96 -11.83 -10.12
C SER A 504 -14.41 -10.52 -9.52
N GLY A 505 -14.65 -10.27 -8.23
CA GLY A 505 -14.19 -9.07 -7.54
C GLY A 505 -14.91 -7.78 -7.99
N GLY A 506 -16.13 -7.88 -8.51
CA GLY A 506 -16.91 -6.73 -8.99
C GLY A 506 -17.35 -5.80 -7.87
N VAL A 507 -16.91 -4.53 -7.92
CA VAL A 507 -17.35 -3.49 -6.98
C VAL A 507 -17.62 -2.20 -7.74
N TRP A 508 -18.76 -1.58 -7.46
CA TRP A 508 -19.12 -0.26 -8.00
C TRP A 508 -19.68 0.61 -6.90
N THR A 509 -19.29 1.88 -6.88
CA THR A 509 -19.84 2.88 -5.98
C THR A 509 -20.58 3.97 -6.75
N ARG A 510 -21.64 4.48 -6.13
CA ARG A 510 -22.43 5.57 -6.71
C ARG A 510 -21.67 6.89 -6.55
N VAL A 511 -21.44 7.56 -7.67
CA VAL A 511 -20.77 8.87 -7.74
C VAL A 511 -21.80 10.00 -7.79
N SER A 512 -22.90 9.80 -8.52
CA SER A 512 -24.05 10.71 -8.56
C SER A 512 -25.34 9.90 -8.72
N GLU A 513 -26.49 10.57 -8.74
CA GLU A 513 -27.81 9.95 -8.84
C GLU A 513 -27.92 8.83 -9.88
N ASP A 514 -27.30 9.00 -11.05
CA ASP A 514 -27.38 8.06 -12.19
C ASP A 514 -26.04 7.44 -12.62
N LEU A 515 -24.94 7.80 -11.95
CA LEU A 515 -23.59 7.41 -12.35
C LEU A 515 -22.92 6.54 -11.29
N TRP A 516 -22.45 5.38 -11.74
CA TRP A 516 -21.68 4.43 -10.94
C TRP A 516 -20.26 4.28 -11.49
N ARG A 517 -19.29 4.19 -10.60
CA ARG A 517 -17.88 4.00 -10.94
C ARG A 517 -17.39 2.67 -10.38
N ARG A 518 -16.67 1.90 -11.20
CA ARG A 518 -16.02 0.68 -10.76
C ARG A 518 -14.89 1.03 -9.80
N VAL A 519 -14.78 0.27 -8.72
CA VAL A 519 -13.65 0.32 -7.78
C VAL A 519 -12.89 -0.99 -7.95
N PRO A 520 -11.62 -0.98 -8.39
CA PRO A 520 -10.83 -2.20 -8.49
C PRO A 520 -10.72 -2.86 -7.10
N PRO A 521 -10.92 -4.17 -6.96
CA PRO A 521 -10.71 -4.86 -5.70
C PRO A 521 -9.21 -4.91 -5.35
N PRO A 522 -8.82 -5.27 -4.11
CA PRO A 522 -7.42 -5.46 -3.75
C PRO A 522 -6.73 -6.45 -4.69
N LEU A 523 -5.42 -6.28 -4.89
CA LEU A 523 -4.64 -7.10 -5.83
C LEU A 523 -4.82 -8.60 -5.55
N GLY A 524 -5.10 -9.37 -6.60
CA GLY A 524 -5.28 -10.82 -6.52
C GLY A 524 -6.68 -11.28 -6.09
N VAL A 525 -7.59 -10.38 -5.72
CA VAL A 525 -8.96 -10.75 -5.34
C VAL A 525 -9.82 -11.00 -6.58
N THR A 526 -10.24 -12.25 -6.77
CA THR A 526 -11.14 -12.69 -7.85
C THR A 526 -12.39 -13.41 -7.32
N ALA A 527 -12.61 -13.39 -6.00
CA ALA A 527 -13.75 -14.05 -5.35
C ALA A 527 -15.08 -13.37 -5.72
N ASP A 528 -16.16 -14.14 -5.64
CA ASP A 528 -17.52 -13.62 -5.82
C ASP A 528 -18.01 -13.00 -4.52
N PHE A 529 -18.32 -11.70 -4.56
CA PHE A 529 -18.91 -11.01 -3.42
C PHE A 529 -20.39 -11.38 -3.29
N SER A 530 -20.83 -11.65 -2.06
CA SER A 530 -22.18 -12.16 -1.76
C SER A 530 -23.08 -11.17 -1.06
N GLY A 531 -22.51 -10.28 -0.26
CA GLY A 531 -23.25 -9.33 0.56
C GLY A 531 -22.49 -8.04 0.74
N VAL A 532 -23.23 -6.94 0.87
CA VAL A 532 -22.67 -5.63 1.17
C VAL A 532 -23.64 -4.88 2.08
N VAL A 533 -23.11 -4.20 3.09
CA VAL A 533 -23.87 -3.29 3.94
C VAL A 533 -23.12 -1.97 4.08
N LYS A 534 -23.87 -0.87 4.17
CA LYS A 534 -23.32 0.46 4.40
C LYS A 534 -23.35 0.77 5.90
N SER A 535 -22.25 1.27 6.41
CA SER A 535 -22.14 1.75 7.78
C SER A 535 -22.73 3.17 7.93
N PRO A 536 -23.02 3.60 9.18
CA PRO A 536 -23.36 4.99 9.46
C PRO A 536 -22.27 6.01 9.10
N ARG A 537 -21.01 5.57 8.95
CA ARG A 537 -19.87 6.42 8.52
C ARG A 537 -19.68 6.46 7.00
N ASP A 538 -20.63 5.91 6.26
CA ASP A 538 -20.65 5.79 4.80
C ASP A 538 -19.65 4.78 4.19
N ASP A 539 -18.94 4.02 5.01
CA ASP A 539 -18.12 2.90 4.54
C ASP A 539 -18.98 1.69 4.18
N PHE A 540 -18.47 0.83 3.30
CA PHE A 540 -19.13 -0.40 2.88
C PHE A 540 -18.37 -1.62 3.36
N TYR A 541 -19.10 -2.53 4.00
CA TYR A 541 -18.58 -3.82 4.46
C TYR A 541 -19.08 -4.91 3.53
N ILE A 542 -18.15 -5.66 2.94
CA ILE A 542 -18.38 -6.58 1.84
C ILE A 542 -17.92 -7.98 2.26
N VAL A 543 -18.77 -8.98 2.05
CA VAL A 543 -18.45 -10.39 2.31
C VAL A 543 -18.37 -11.19 1.03
N ASP A 544 -17.56 -12.25 1.00
CA ASP A 544 -17.34 -13.08 -0.19
C ASP A 544 -17.62 -14.57 0.01
N LYS A 545 -17.74 -15.28 -1.12
CA LYS A 545 -17.94 -16.73 -1.18
C LYS A 545 -16.63 -17.51 -1.38
N SER A 546 -15.49 -16.90 -1.09
CA SER A 546 -14.21 -17.63 -1.15
C SER A 546 -14.23 -18.82 -0.18
N PRO A 547 -13.40 -19.86 -0.41
CA PRO A 547 -13.29 -20.99 0.52
C PRO A 547 -12.99 -20.54 1.96
N GLU A 548 -12.22 -19.46 2.12
CA GLU A 548 -11.84 -18.89 3.40
C GLU A 548 -12.93 -17.99 3.97
N GLY A 549 -13.76 -17.35 3.14
CA GLY A 549 -14.74 -16.34 3.53
C GLY A 549 -14.08 -15.09 4.08
N GLN A 550 -14.14 -13.98 3.34
CA GLN A 550 -13.48 -12.75 3.78
C GLN A 550 -14.49 -11.61 3.93
N LEU A 551 -14.24 -10.78 4.96
CA LEU A 551 -14.83 -9.47 5.13
C LEU A 551 -13.86 -8.43 4.54
N ARG A 552 -14.35 -7.41 3.88
CA ARG A 552 -13.55 -6.26 3.42
C ARG A 552 -14.28 -4.97 3.71
N ARG A 553 -13.53 -3.90 3.95
CA ARG A 553 -14.03 -2.55 4.15
C ARG A 553 -13.58 -1.67 3.01
N LEU A 554 -14.54 -0.99 2.37
CA LEU A 554 -14.32 0.05 1.39
C LEU A 554 -14.75 1.38 2.01
N THR A 555 -13.83 2.32 2.16
CA THR A 555 -14.13 3.60 2.77
C THR A 555 -15.06 4.44 1.88
N LYS A 556 -15.68 5.46 2.45
CA LYS A 556 -16.42 6.50 1.70
C LYS A 556 -15.58 7.18 0.60
N HIS A 557 -14.25 7.11 0.67
CA HIS A 557 -13.32 7.67 -0.32
C HIS A 557 -13.00 6.71 -1.48
N ASN A 558 -13.56 5.50 -1.47
CA ASN A 558 -13.26 4.40 -2.40
C ASN A 558 -11.84 3.84 -2.27
N THR A 559 -11.26 3.91 -1.08
CA THR A 559 -10.02 3.24 -0.72
C THR A 559 -10.35 1.96 0.05
N TRP A 560 -9.61 0.89 -0.23
CA TRP A 560 -9.71 -0.32 0.58
C TRP A 560 -8.91 -0.11 1.85
N ALA A 561 -9.51 -0.43 2.99
CA ALA A 561 -8.91 -0.21 4.30
C ALA A 561 -9.00 -1.46 5.17
N THR A 562 -8.28 -1.43 6.29
CA THR A 562 -8.35 -2.41 7.35
C THR A 562 -9.80 -2.62 7.78
N HIS A 563 -10.10 -3.88 8.03
CA HIS A 563 -11.42 -4.36 8.36
C HIS A 563 -11.33 -5.32 9.55
N PRO A 564 -12.46 -5.55 10.25
CA PRO A 564 -12.51 -6.53 11.32
C PRO A 564 -11.99 -7.89 10.87
N ARG A 565 -11.10 -8.47 11.66
CA ARG A 565 -10.53 -9.79 11.39
C ARG A 565 -11.57 -10.85 11.72
N LEU A 566 -11.89 -11.69 10.74
CA LEU A 566 -12.70 -12.88 10.98
C LEU A 566 -11.88 -13.92 11.75
N PRO A 567 -12.46 -14.62 12.73
CA PRO A 567 -11.83 -15.78 13.35
C PRO A 567 -11.46 -16.84 12.28
N GLU A 568 -10.34 -17.56 12.47
CA GLU A 568 -9.83 -18.55 11.51
C GLU A 568 -10.93 -19.49 10.95
N ALA A 569 -10.80 -19.88 9.67
CA ALA A 569 -11.69 -20.79 8.94
C ALA A 569 -13.12 -20.29 8.63
N ALA A 570 -13.31 -19.04 8.16
CA ALA A 570 -14.64 -18.41 8.04
C ALA A 570 -15.65 -19.11 7.11
N ALA A 571 -15.17 -19.90 6.15
CA ALA A 571 -15.98 -20.57 5.12
C ALA A 571 -16.78 -19.56 4.27
N PRO A 572 -17.37 -19.97 3.12
CA PRO A 572 -18.12 -19.03 2.28
C PRO A 572 -19.19 -18.26 3.07
N LEU A 573 -19.15 -16.92 2.97
CA LEU A 573 -20.07 -16.00 3.62
C LEU A 573 -21.17 -15.58 2.64
N TYR A 574 -22.38 -15.34 3.14
CA TYR A 574 -23.55 -15.09 2.29
C TYR A 574 -24.31 -13.83 2.66
N GLY A 575 -24.39 -13.47 3.95
CA GLY A 575 -25.19 -12.35 4.41
C GLY A 575 -24.45 -11.52 5.44
N ILE A 576 -24.71 -10.21 5.41
CA ILE A 576 -24.23 -9.25 6.39
C ILE A 576 -25.35 -8.26 6.73
N SER A 577 -25.49 -7.90 7.99
CA SER A 577 -26.44 -6.90 8.49
C SER A 577 -25.76 -5.99 9.50
N MET A 578 -26.12 -4.71 9.51
CA MET A 578 -25.53 -3.71 10.39
C MET A 578 -26.61 -2.72 10.84
N THR A 579 -26.59 -2.34 12.12
CA THR A 579 -27.50 -1.34 12.70
C THR A 579 -26.78 -0.13 13.28
N GLY A 580 -25.47 -0.25 13.51
CA GLY A 580 -24.58 0.84 13.92
C GLY A 580 -23.17 0.57 13.45
N ALA A 581 -22.28 1.56 13.54
CA ALA A 581 -20.88 1.45 13.11
C ALA A 581 -20.14 0.27 13.78
N GLY A 582 -20.61 -0.13 14.96
CA GLY A 582 -20.09 -1.25 15.74
C GLY A 582 -21.08 -2.35 16.04
N GLU A 583 -22.22 -2.47 15.35
CA GLU A 583 -23.11 -3.62 15.57
C GLU A 583 -23.44 -4.27 14.23
N PHE A 584 -22.74 -5.38 13.94
CA PHE A 584 -22.94 -6.11 12.70
C PHE A 584 -22.88 -7.62 12.88
N TRP A 585 -23.66 -8.28 12.02
CA TRP A 585 -23.84 -9.72 11.97
C TRP A 585 -23.42 -10.22 10.60
N ILE A 586 -22.71 -11.34 10.56
CA ILE A 586 -22.26 -11.99 9.33
C ILE A 586 -22.66 -13.46 9.39
N VAL A 587 -23.21 -13.99 8.30
CA VAL A 587 -23.62 -15.39 8.23
C VAL A 587 -23.09 -16.06 6.98
N GLY A 588 -22.76 -17.34 7.11
CA GLY A 588 -22.17 -18.13 6.05
C GLY A 588 -22.48 -19.62 6.17
N ARG A 589 -21.67 -20.43 5.50
CA ARG A 589 -21.74 -21.88 5.61
C ARG A 589 -21.29 -22.33 7.00
N GLY A 590 -22.25 -22.68 7.84
CA GLY A 590 -22.01 -23.28 9.16
C GLY A 590 -21.61 -22.30 10.24
N ARG A 591 -21.46 -21.01 9.90
CA ARG A 591 -20.90 -19.99 10.79
C ARG A 591 -21.77 -18.75 10.86
N VAL A 592 -21.77 -18.16 12.05
CA VAL A 592 -22.44 -16.89 12.37
C VAL A 592 -21.46 -16.08 13.20
N PHE A 593 -21.16 -14.87 12.78
CA PHE A 593 -20.31 -13.93 13.48
C PHE A 593 -21.10 -12.72 13.92
N HIS A 594 -20.72 -12.16 15.05
CA HIS A 594 -21.34 -10.97 15.61
C HIS A 594 -20.31 -10.12 16.33
N TYR A 595 -20.44 -8.82 16.16
CA TYR A 595 -19.72 -7.83 16.93
C TYR A 595 -20.69 -6.73 17.39
N PRO A 596 -20.63 -6.30 18.67
CA PRO A 596 -19.94 -6.97 19.77
C PRO A 596 -20.68 -8.23 20.23
N GLU A 597 -20.01 -9.38 20.29
CA GLU A 597 -20.61 -10.56 20.95
C GLU A 597 -20.37 -10.51 22.47
N PRO A 598 -21.46 -10.53 23.29
CA PRO A 598 -21.41 -10.44 24.75
C PRO A 598 -20.66 -11.55 25.48
#